data_AF-A0A365YRC4-F1
#
_entry.id   AF-A0A365YRC4-F1
#
_cell.length_a   1.000
_cell.length_b   1.000
_cell.length_c   1.000
_cell.angle_alpha   90.00
_cell.angle_beta   90.00
_cell.angle_gamma   90.00
#
_symmetry.space_group_name_H-M   'P 1'
#
loop_
_entity.id
_entity.type
_entity.pdbx_description
1 polymer ?
#
loop_
_entity_poly.entity_id
_entity_poly.type
_entity_poly.pdbx_seq_one_letter_code
_entity_poly.pdbx_strand_id
1 'polypeptide(L)'
;DLPDTIMDRSVVIRMRRRAPGESVAAFRTGRDTPVLHALRDRLTAWLHPLYAKARDMEPDMPVEDRAADTWEPLVIIADLAGGEWPALARAACRAMTAHETGKDTDTGLRTRILADIREIFTTEGDPPALRTSRLIEQLNADAEAPWVEHGPTGLTPRRLGLLLEDYGIRPGNHRFPGGTQAKGYARTQFLDAWARYCPAPDPSPAQPVEPTA
;
A
#
# COMPACT_ATOMS: atom_id res chain seq x y z
N ASP A 1 -4.55 -1.87 10.04
CA ASP A 1 -4.68 -2.56 8.75
C ASP A 1 -4.16 -3.99 8.82
N LEU A 2 -4.48 -4.81 7.83
CA LEU A 2 -3.86 -6.13 7.64
C LEU A 2 -2.36 -5.91 7.27
N PRO A 3 -1.43 -6.82 7.61
CA PRO A 3 -0.04 -6.72 7.16
C PRO A 3 0.09 -6.78 5.63
N ASP A 4 0.99 -5.99 5.03
CA ASP A 4 1.19 -5.87 3.57
C ASP A 4 1.41 -7.22 2.89
N THR A 5 2.18 -8.12 3.52
CA THR A 5 2.45 -9.47 2.98
C THR A 5 1.21 -10.37 2.88
N ILE A 6 0.15 -10.08 3.64
CA ILE A 6 -1.14 -10.77 3.56
C ILE A 6 -2.04 -10.08 2.52
N MET A 7 -1.96 -8.75 2.39
CA MET A 7 -2.73 -7.99 1.41
C MET A 7 -2.31 -8.34 -0.03
N ASP A 8 -1.00 -8.48 -0.28
CA ASP A 8 -0.44 -8.90 -1.57
C ASP A 8 -0.95 -10.25 -2.10
N ARG A 9 -1.52 -11.09 -1.21
CA ARG A 9 -2.00 -12.45 -1.51
C ARG A 9 -3.50 -12.61 -1.27
N SER A 10 -4.24 -11.50 -1.23
CA SER A 10 -5.67 -11.50 -0.90
C SER A 10 -6.45 -10.61 -1.86
N VAL A 11 -7.69 -10.99 -2.15
CA VAL A 11 -8.65 -10.09 -2.82
C VAL A 11 -9.27 -9.17 -1.77
N VAL A 12 -8.89 -7.89 -1.77
CA VAL A 12 -9.32 -6.92 -0.74
C VAL A 12 -10.73 -6.38 -1.05
N ILE A 13 -11.74 -6.83 -0.29
CA ILE A 13 -13.10 -6.28 -0.33
C ILE A 13 -13.23 -5.17 0.72
N ARG A 14 -13.30 -3.91 0.28
CA ARG A 14 -13.43 -2.77 1.21
C ARG A 14 -14.88 -2.57 1.64
N MET A 15 -15.11 -2.73 2.94
CA MET A 15 -16.39 -2.40 3.57
C MET A 15 -16.58 -0.89 3.63
N ARG A 16 -17.79 -0.42 3.32
CA ARG A 16 -18.19 0.99 3.46
C ARG A 16 -19.14 1.15 4.63
N ARG A 17 -19.11 2.32 5.27
CA ARG A 17 -20.13 2.68 6.27
C ARG A 17 -21.48 2.81 5.56
N ARG A 18 -22.53 2.38 6.26
CA ARG A 18 -23.91 2.52 5.79
C ARG A 18 -24.22 3.99 5.54
N ALA A 19 -24.87 4.27 4.42
CA ALA A 19 -25.40 5.59 4.14
C ALA A 19 -26.67 5.86 4.99
N PRO A 20 -27.04 7.14 5.24
CA PRO A 20 -28.33 7.47 5.85
C PRO A 20 -29.48 6.87 5.01
N GLY A 21 -30.35 6.08 5.65
CA GLY A 21 -31.47 5.41 4.98
C GLY A 21 -31.14 4.02 4.41
N GLU A 22 -29.87 3.59 4.45
CA GLU A 22 -29.48 2.24 4.02
C GLU A 22 -29.71 1.22 5.14
N SER A 23 -30.60 0.26 4.90
CA SER A 23 -30.85 -0.87 5.80
C SER A 23 -30.12 -2.11 5.31
N VAL A 24 -29.26 -2.68 6.17
CA VAL A 24 -28.56 -3.93 5.89
C VAL A 24 -29.15 -5.02 6.78
N ALA A 25 -29.63 -6.10 6.15
CA ALA A 25 -30.15 -7.26 6.87
C ALA A 25 -29.05 -7.90 7.72
N ALA A 26 -29.36 -8.19 8.99
CA ALA A 26 -28.45 -8.94 9.83
C ALA A 26 -28.36 -10.38 9.31
N PHE A 27 -27.13 -10.89 9.18
CA PHE A 27 -26.88 -12.30 8.96
C PHE A 27 -27.30 -13.10 10.20
N ARG A 28 -28.07 -14.17 9.97
CA ARG A 28 -28.57 -15.06 11.02
C ARG A 28 -28.21 -16.48 10.65
N THR A 29 -27.28 -17.08 11.40
CA THR A 29 -26.76 -18.44 11.14
C THR A 29 -27.88 -19.46 10.90
N GLY A 30 -28.92 -19.49 11.75
CA GLY A 30 -30.01 -20.45 11.59
C GLY A 30 -30.83 -20.29 10.30
N ARG A 31 -31.04 -19.06 9.81
CA ARG A 31 -31.83 -18.76 8.62
C ARG A 31 -30.99 -18.82 7.34
N ASP A 32 -29.80 -18.24 7.38
CA ASP A 32 -29.02 -17.92 6.18
C ASP A 32 -28.01 -19.04 5.83
N THR A 33 -27.42 -19.71 6.83
CA THR A 33 -26.44 -20.79 6.60
C THR A 33 -26.98 -21.97 5.78
N PRO A 34 -28.21 -22.48 6.01
CA PRO A 34 -28.72 -23.62 5.22
C PRO A 34 -28.80 -23.32 3.72
N VAL A 35 -29.22 -22.12 3.35
CA VAL A 35 -29.31 -21.70 1.94
C VAL A 35 -27.91 -21.57 1.32
N LEU A 36 -26.95 -21.04 2.08
CA LEU A 36 -25.55 -20.95 1.63
C LEU A 36 -24.89 -22.33 1.46
N HIS A 37 -25.21 -23.29 2.34
CA HIS A 37 -24.75 -24.68 2.17
C HIS A 37 -25.33 -25.31 0.90
N ALA A 38 -26.63 -25.13 0.64
CA ALA A 38 -27.25 -25.63 -0.59
C ALA A 38 -26.60 -25.00 -1.84
N LEU A 39 -26.26 -23.71 -1.79
CA LEU A 39 -25.51 -23.05 -2.88
C LEU A 39 -24.11 -23.64 -3.05
N ARG A 40 -23.36 -23.81 -1.96
CA ARG A 40 -22.04 -24.45 -1.96
C ARG A 40 -22.10 -25.84 -2.58
N ASP A 41 -23.08 -26.65 -2.20
CA ASP A 41 -23.21 -28.03 -2.68
C ASP A 41 -23.52 -28.06 -4.18
N ARG A 42 -24.34 -27.13 -4.68
CA ARG A 42 -24.59 -26.95 -6.12
C ARG A 42 -23.33 -26.52 -6.88
N LEU A 43 -22.59 -25.55 -6.36
CA LEU A 43 -21.34 -25.10 -6.96
C LEU A 43 -20.29 -26.22 -6.97
N THR A 44 -20.22 -27.00 -5.89
CA THR A 44 -19.32 -28.16 -5.79
C THR A 44 -19.69 -29.21 -6.83
N ALA A 45 -20.97 -29.59 -6.93
CA ALA A 45 -21.43 -30.56 -7.91
C ALA A 45 -21.15 -30.11 -9.36
N TRP A 46 -21.23 -28.81 -9.64
CA TRP A 46 -20.90 -28.24 -10.95
C TRP A 46 -19.39 -28.22 -11.24
N LEU A 47 -18.56 -27.75 -10.30
CA LEU A 47 -17.13 -27.56 -10.52
C LEU A 47 -16.31 -28.85 -10.39
N HIS A 48 -16.75 -29.81 -9.58
CA HIS A 48 -16.02 -31.05 -9.35
C HIS A 48 -15.66 -31.81 -10.64
N PRO A 49 -16.59 -32.07 -11.59
CA PRO A 49 -16.23 -32.73 -12.86
C PRO A 49 -15.34 -31.86 -13.76
N LEU A 50 -15.27 -30.55 -13.54
CA LEU A 50 -14.46 -29.61 -14.32
C LEU A 50 -13.06 -29.40 -13.75
N TYR A 51 -12.73 -29.97 -12.59
CA TYR A 51 -11.49 -29.69 -11.87
C TYR A 51 -10.23 -29.93 -12.71
N ALA A 52 -10.14 -31.05 -13.43
CA ALA A 52 -8.98 -31.34 -14.28
C ALA A 52 -8.82 -30.28 -15.38
N LYS A 53 -9.92 -29.93 -16.05
CA LYS A 53 -9.94 -28.85 -17.05
C LYS A 53 -9.53 -27.51 -16.43
N ALA A 54 -10.10 -27.15 -15.29
CA ALA A 54 -9.83 -25.89 -14.60
C ALA A 54 -8.35 -25.77 -14.20
N ARG A 55 -7.74 -26.87 -13.78
CA ARG A 55 -6.33 -26.93 -13.38
C ARG A 55 -5.37 -26.66 -14.54
N ASP A 56 -5.74 -27.06 -15.75
CA ASP A 56 -4.90 -26.93 -16.95
C ASP A 56 -5.20 -25.63 -17.74
N MET A 57 -6.09 -24.76 -17.22
CA MET A 57 -6.41 -23.49 -17.85
C MET A 57 -5.39 -22.41 -17.49
N GLU A 58 -4.90 -21.71 -18.52
CA GLU A 58 -4.06 -20.52 -18.40
C GLU A 58 -4.79 -19.32 -19.04
N PRO A 59 -5.68 -18.65 -18.29
CA PRO A 59 -6.48 -17.56 -18.84
C PRO A 59 -5.63 -16.30 -19.07
N ASP A 60 -6.02 -15.48 -20.03
CA ASP A 60 -5.42 -14.14 -20.20
C ASP A 60 -5.75 -13.26 -18.99
N MET A 61 -4.69 -12.80 -18.31
CA MET A 61 -4.77 -12.05 -17.07
C MET A 61 -4.55 -10.56 -17.32
N PRO A 62 -5.38 -9.68 -16.75
CA PRO A 62 -5.27 -8.24 -16.98
C PRO A 62 -4.27 -7.54 -16.03
N VAL A 63 -3.52 -8.32 -15.25
CA VAL A 63 -2.54 -7.90 -14.23
C VAL A 63 -1.41 -8.94 -14.18
N GLU A 64 -0.29 -8.61 -13.52
CA GLU A 64 0.91 -9.45 -13.45
C GLU A 64 1.27 -9.83 -11.99
N ASP A 65 2.31 -10.66 -11.83
CA ASP A 65 2.89 -11.10 -10.56
C ASP A 65 1.85 -11.66 -9.55
N ARG A 66 1.97 -11.29 -8.27
CA ARG A 66 1.14 -11.81 -7.17
C ARG A 66 -0.35 -11.49 -7.35
N ALA A 67 -0.66 -10.40 -8.04
CA ALA A 67 -2.04 -10.04 -8.35
C ALA A 67 -2.63 -11.02 -9.36
N ALA A 68 -1.85 -11.45 -10.36
CA ALA A 68 -2.27 -12.50 -11.28
C ALA A 68 -2.51 -13.82 -10.54
N ASP A 69 -1.55 -14.26 -9.72
CA ASP A 69 -1.65 -15.51 -8.94
C ASP A 69 -2.91 -15.53 -8.04
N THR A 70 -3.27 -14.39 -7.46
CA THR A 70 -4.43 -14.26 -6.56
C THR A 70 -5.76 -14.30 -7.31
N TRP A 71 -5.81 -13.69 -8.51
CA TRP A 71 -7.04 -13.54 -9.28
C TRP A 71 -7.29 -14.67 -10.28
N GLU A 72 -6.25 -15.39 -10.70
CA GLU A 72 -6.32 -16.45 -11.72
C GLU A 72 -7.42 -17.49 -11.41
N PRO A 73 -7.54 -18.05 -10.18
CA PRO A 73 -8.61 -19.01 -9.89
C PRO A 73 -10.02 -18.45 -10.08
N LEU A 74 -10.22 -17.14 -9.80
CA LEU A 74 -11.51 -16.48 -9.97
C LEU A 74 -11.83 -16.25 -11.46
N VAL A 75 -10.81 -15.92 -12.26
CA VAL A 75 -10.94 -15.77 -13.71
C VAL A 75 -11.23 -17.14 -14.36
N ILE A 76 -10.57 -18.21 -13.93
CA ILE A 76 -10.86 -19.58 -14.39
C ILE A 76 -12.32 -19.97 -14.12
N ILE A 77 -12.82 -19.72 -12.91
CA ILE A 77 -14.23 -19.99 -12.56
C ILE A 77 -15.18 -19.17 -13.45
N ALA A 78 -14.85 -17.91 -13.72
CA ALA A 78 -15.64 -17.04 -14.58
C ALA A 78 -15.65 -17.51 -16.05
N ASP A 79 -14.50 -17.95 -16.56
CA ASP A 79 -14.34 -18.52 -17.89
C ASP A 79 -15.13 -19.83 -18.05
N LEU A 80 -15.17 -20.66 -17.00
CA LEU A 80 -16.02 -21.87 -16.97
C LEU A 80 -17.51 -21.55 -16.86
N ALA A 81 -17.89 -20.47 -16.17
CA ALA A 81 -19.28 -20.03 -16.06
C ALA A 81 -19.83 -19.48 -17.39
N GLY A 82 -18.96 -18.86 -18.20
CA GLY A 82 -19.31 -18.29 -19.50
C GLY A 82 -20.28 -17.10 -19.40
N GLY A 83 -20.90 -16.76 -20.53
CA GLY A 83 -21.76 -15.58 -20.61
C GLY A 83 -20.98 -14.28 -20.36
N GLU A 84 -21.48 -13.44 -19.46
CA GLU A 84 -20.86 -12.15 -19.13
C GLU A 84 -19.75 -12.27 -18.06
N TRP A 85 -19.68 -13.40 -17.34
CA TRP A 85 -18.76 -13.60 -16.23
C TRP A 85 -17.28 -13.41 -16.59
N PRO A 86 -16.76 -13.94 -17.72
CA PRO A 86 -15.36 -13.74 -18.13
C PRO A 86 -14.94 -12.28 -18.19
N ALA A 87 -15.83 -11.42 -18.73
CA ALA A 87 -15.58 -10.00 -18.89
C ALA A 87 -15.68 -9.26 -17.55
N LEU A 88 -16.72 -9.57 -16.75
CA LEU A 88 -16.93 -8.96 -15.44
C LEU A 88 -15.78 -9.28 -14.48
N ALA A 89 -15.27 -10.50 -14.46
CA ALA A 89 -14.15 -10.89 -13.59
C ALA A 89 -12.88 -10.11 -13.92
N ARG A 90 -12.51 -10.00 -15.20
CA ARG A 90 -11.33 -9.22 -15.62
C ARG A 90 -11.50 -7.72 -15.38
N ALA A 91 -12.72 -7.19 -15.54
CA ALA A 91 -13.02 -5.80 -15.21
C ALA A 91 -12.90 -5.53 -13.70
N ALA A 92 -13.43 -6.41 -12.86
CA ALA A 92 -13.30 -6.33 -11.41
C ALA A 92 -11.84 -6.45 -10.96
N CYS A 93 -11.09 -7.40 -11.52
CA CYS A 93 -9.66 -7.58 -11.28
C CYS A 93 -8.92 -6.26 -11.49
N ARG A 94 -9.02 -5.64 -12.67
CA ARG A 94 -8.38 -4.35 -12.97
C ARG A 94 -8.77 -3.24 -12.01
N ALA A 95 -10.07 -3.10 -11.74
CA ALA A 95 -10.58 -2.03 -10.89
C ALA A 95 -10.08 -2.16 -9.44
N MET A 96 -10.00 -3.39 -8.93
CA MET A 96 -9.60 -3.65 -7.55
C MET A 96 -8.08 -3.59 -7.36
N THR A 97 -7.30 -4.09 -8.32
CA THR A 97 -5.84 -4.05 -8.26
C THR A 97 -5.27 -2.65 -8.53
N ALA A 98 -5.86 -1.87 -9.44
CA ALA A 98 -5.45 -0.47 -9.64
C ALA A 98 -5.61 0.38 -8.37
N HIS A 99 -6.59 0.03 -7.53
CA HIS A 99 -6.84 0.67 -6.24
C HIS A 99 -5.88 0.20 -5.12
N GLU A 100 -5.15 -0.89 -5.36
CA GLU A 100 -4.04 -1.43 -4.55
C GLU A 100 -2.72 -0.77 -4.96
N THR A 101 -2.42 -0.65 -6.26
CA THR A 101 -1.22 0.04 -6.77
C THR A 101 -1.18 1.51 -6.33
N GLY A 102 -2.34 2.19 -6.25
CA GLY A 102 -2.41 3.54 -5.68
C GLY A 102 -2.03 3.63 -4.20
N LYS A 103 -2.13 2.53 -3.44
CA LYS A 103 -1.60 2.41 -2.08
C LYS A 103 -0.13 2.02 -2.06
N ASP A 104 0.36 1.18 -2.98
CA ASP A 104 1.80 0.90 -3.08
C ASP A 104 2.60 2.15 -3.44
N THR A 105 2.04 3.03 -4.28
CA THR A 105 2.58 4.38 -4.50
C THR A 105 2.54 5.20 -3.20
N ASP A 106 1.47 5.14 -2.40
CA ASP A 106 1.40 5.85 -1.10
C ASP A 106 2.40 5.27 -0.09
N THR A 107 2.62 3.96 -0.04
CA THR A 107 3.62 3.27 0.79
C THR A 107 5.05 3.58 0.33
N GLY A 108 5.29 3.60 -0.98
CA GLY A 108 6.55 4.00 -1.60
C GLY A 108 6.85 5.48 -1.31
N LEU A 109 5.86 6.37 -1.43
CA LEU A 109 5.97 7.77 -1.04
C LEU A 109 6.21 7.93 0.47
N ARG A 110 5.53 7.15 1.32
CA ARG A 110 5.74 7.17 2.78
C ARG A 110 7.15 6.70 3.19
N THR A 111 7.71 5.74 2.46
CA THR A 111 9.10 5.32 2.70
C THR A 111 10.09 6.34 2.16
N ARG A 112 9.83 6.89 0.96
CA ARG A 112 10.68 7.92 0.35
C ARG A 112 10.72 9.20 1.18
N ILE A 113 9.58 9.66 1.73
CA ILE A 113 9.55 10.85 2.58
C ILE A 113 10.40 10.67 3.85
N LEU A 114 10.50 9.45 4.41
CA LEU A 114 11.40 9.19 5.53
C LEU A 114 12.87 9.33 5.13
N ALA A 115 13.24 8.80 3.96
CA ALA A 115 14.60 8.88 3.43
C ALA A 115 15.00 10.35 3.15
N ASP A 116 14.14 11.09 2.46
CA ASP A 116 14.38 12.49 2.11
C ASP A 116 14.47 13.36 3.38
N ILE A 117 13.61 13.13 4.38
CA ILE A 117 13.73 13.82 5.67
C ILE A 117 15.04 13.46 6.38
N ARG A 118 15.53 12.22 6.29
CA ARG A 118 16.84 11.83 6.87
C ARG A 118 17.97 12.63 6.25
N GLU A 119 17.96 12.77 4.94
CA GLU A 119 18.94 13.55 4.20
C GLU A 119 18.88 15.02 4.61
N ILE A 120 17.68 15.60 4.74
CA ILE A 120 17.53 16.98 5.23
C ILE A 120 18.08 17.15 6.65
N PHE A 121 17.82 16.22 7.57
CA PHE A 121 18.42 16.25 8.90
C PHE A 121 19.95 16.19 8.84
N THR A 122 20.51 15.34 7.97
CA THR A 122 21.95 15.18 7.78
C THR A 122 22.58 16.49 7.25
N THR A 123 21.98 17.08 6.21
CA THR A 123 22.44 18.32 5.58
C THR A 123 22.34 19.52 6.52
N GLU A 124 21.34 19.55 7.41
CA GLU A 124 21.18 20.59 8.43
C GLU A 124 22.08 20.36 9.67
N GLY A 125 22.96 19.34 9.66
CA GLY A 125 23.92 19.07 10.74
C GLY A 125 23.34 18.31 11.93
N ASP A 126 22.35 17.44 11.70
CA ASP A 126 21.68 16.59 12.69
C ASP A 126 21.14 17.34 13.93
N PRO A 127 20.36 18.43 13.76
CA PRO A 127 19.81 19.15 14.89
C PRO A 127 18.81 18.28 15.67
N PRO A 128 18.60 18.54 16.97
CA PRO A 128 17.66 17.77 17.79
C PRO A 128 16.20 17.87 17.31
N ALA A 129 15.85 18.96 16.60
CA ALA A 129 14.56 19.14 15.96
C ALA A 129 14.69 20.06 14.75
N LEU A 130 13.81 19.87 13.76
CA LEU A 130 13.64 20.77 12.61
C LEU A 130 12.23 21.38 12.58
N ARG A 131 12.14 22.64 12.15
CA ARG A 131 10.85 23.33 11.98
C ARG A 131 10.09 22.70 10.82
N THR A 132 8.77 22.57 10.97
CA THR A 132 7.91 22.06 9.90
C THR A 132 8.03 22.91 8.63
N SER A 133 8.15 24.23 8.78
CA SER A 133 8.35 25.14 7.65
C SER A 133 9.65 24.86 6.89
N ARG A 134 10.73 24.57 7.61
CA ARG A 134 12.05 24.30 7.03
C ARG A 134 12.07 22.95 6.30
N LEU A 135 11.45 21.92 6.87
CA LEU A 135 11.29 20.63 6.18
C LEU A 135 10.50 20.78 4.88
N ILE A 136 9.37 21.50 4.92
CA ILE A 136 8.53 21.71 3.72
C ILE A 136 9.28 22.50 2.64
N GLU A 137 10.03 23.54 3.03
CA GLU A 137 10.88 24.30 2.11
C GLU A 137 11.89 23.40 1.40
N GLN A 138 12.63 22.59 2.16
CA GLN A 138 13.66 21.70 1.58
C GLN A 138 13.05 20.57 0.73
N LEU A 139 11.96 19.95 1.20
CA LEU A 139 11.27 18.89 0.46
C LEU A 139 10.71 19.38 -0.88
N ASN A 140 10.21 20.63 -0.94
CA ASN A 140 9.73 21.22 -2.19
C ASN A 140 10.84 21.88 -3.04
N ALA A 141 12.06 21.99 -2.52
CA ALA A 141 13.19 22.53 -3.28
C ALA A 141 13.83 21.46 -4.18
N ASP A 142 13.66 20.18 -3.84
CA ASP A 142 14.12 19.07 -4.66
C ASP A 142 13.15 18.81 -5.82
N ALA A 143 13.56 19.19 -7.03
CA ALA A 143 12.78 19.02 -8.25
C ALA A 143 12.74 17.57 -8.77
N GLU A 144 13.67 16.71 -8.33
CA GLU A 144 13.71 15.29 -8.66
C GLU A 144 12.86 14.45 -7.69
N ALA A 145 12.43 15.05 -6.58
CA ALA A 145 11.51 14.45 -5.64
C ALA A 145 10.03 14.70 -6.01
N PRO A 146 9.14 13.73 -5.75
CA PRO A 146 7.74 13.82 -6.14
C PRO A 146 6.94 14.89 -5.36
N TRP A 147 7.57 15.58 -4.41
CA TRP A 147 6.93 16.52 -3.47
C TRP A 147 6.39 17.77 -4.15
N VAL A 148 7.07 18.27 -5.18
CA VAL A 148 6.66 19.47 -5.91
C VAL A 148 5.37 19.24 -6.69
N GLU A 149 5.13 18.00 -7.14
CA GLU A 149 3.96 17.60 -7.92
C GLU A 149 2.72 17.30 -7.05
N HIS A 150 2.83 17.35 -5.71
CA HIS A 150 1.74 17.08 -4.76
C HIS A 150 0.70 18.23 -4.66
N GLY A 151 0.26 18.77 -5.79
CA GLY A 151 -0.75 19.80 -5.92
C GLY A 151 -0.20 21.17 -6.35
N PRO A 152 -1.05 22.18 -6.49
CA PRO A 152 -0.67 23.49 -7.06
C PRO A 152 0.34 24.27 -6.22
N THR A 153 0.60 23.86 -4.98
CA THR A 153 1.54 24.50 -4.05
C THR A 153 2.60 23.52 -3.51
N GLY A 154 2.76 22.35 -4.14
CA GLY A 154 3.63 21.28 -3.65
C GLY A 154 3.18 20.66 -2.32
N LEU A 155 4.10 19.98 -1.65
CA LEU A 155 3.86 19.31 -0.37
C LEU A 155 3.54 20.36 0.72
N THR A 156 2.42 20.16 1.42
CA THR A 156 1.96 21.05 2.49
C THR A 156 2.20 20.45 3.88
N PRO A 157 2.26 21.27 4.96
CA PRO A 157 2.40 20.76 6.33
C PRO A 157 1.34 19.72 6.71
N ARG A 158 0.10 19.90 6.23
CA ARG A 158 -1.00 18.96 6.45
C ARG A 158 -0.74 17.62 5.78
N ARG A 159 -0.29 17.64 4.51
CA ARG A 159 0.00 16.41 3.76
C ARG A 159 1.21 15.67 4.30
N LEU A 160 2.26 16.40 4.69
CA LEU A 160 3.41 15.85 5.41
C LEU A 160 2.96 15.10 6.68
N GLY A 161 2.06 15.70 7.48
CA GLY A 161 1.50 15.04 8.65
C GLY A 161 0.77 13.73 8.34
N LEU A 162 0.02 13.67 7.22
CA LEU A 162 -0.66 12.45 6.79
C LEU A 162 0.30 11.35 6.34
N LEU A 163 1.38 11.71 5.64
CA LEU A 163 2.41 10.75 5.21
C LEU A 163 3.16 10.15 6.42
N LEU A 164 3.36 10.95 7.47
CA LEU A 164 4.10 10.54 8.67
C LEU A 164 3.25 9.86 9.75
N GLU A 165 1.91 9.91 9.64
CA GLU A 165 1.00 9.44 10.68
C GLU A 165 1.14 7.95 10.98
N ASP A 166 1.32 7.12 9.95
CA ASP A 166 1.41 5.65 10.09
C ASP A 166 2.69 5.22 10.82
N TYR A 167 3.73 6.07 10.86
CA TYR A 167 4.95 5.87 11.64
C TYR A 167 4.84 6.39 13.08
N GLY A 168 3.68 6.91 13.48
CA GLY A 168 3.48 7.55 14.79
C GLY A 168 4.21 8.88 14.95
N ILE A 169 4.67 9.49 13.86
CA ILE A 169 5.46 10.72 13.87
C ILE A 169 4.52 11.91 13.69
N ARG A 170 4.53 12.84 14.66
CA ARG A 170 3.64 14.01 14.68
C ARG A 170 4.39 15.28 15.08
N PRO A 171 4.03 16.45 14.52
CA PRO A 171 4.70 17.70 14.83
C PRO A 171 4.38 18.20 16.24
N GLY A 172 5.42 18.46 17.02
CA GLY A 172 5.36 19.03 18.36
C GLY A 172 5.61 20.55 18.37
N ASN A 173 5.33 21.20 19.49
CA ASN A 173 5.81 22.57 19.73
C ASN A 173 7.23 22.47 20.30
N HIS A 174 8.20 23.06 19.60
CA HIS A 174 9.60 23.10 20.04
C HIS A 174 10.08 24.54 20.15
N ARG A 175 10.98 24.78 21.11
CA ARG A 175 11.71 26.04 21.22
C ARG A 175 13.01 25.93 20.44
N PHE A 176 13.15 26.74 19.40
CA PHE A 176 14.31 26.74 18.51
C PHE A 176 15.33 27.81 18.93
N PRO A 177 16.57 27.76 18.40
CA PRO A 177 17.53 28.85 18.55
C PRO A 177 16.90 30.19 18.17
N GLY A 178 17.16 31.24 18.97
CA GLY A 178 16.47 32.53 18.86
C GLY A 178 15.19 32.65 19.70
N GLY A 179 14.83 31.64 20.50
CA GLY A 179 13.75 31.72 21.49
C GLY A 179 12.33 31.53 20.92
N THR A 180 12.19 31.47 19.60
CA THR A 180 10.91 31.27 18.92
C THR A 180 10.37 29.87 19.17
N GLN A 181 9.11 29.77 19.62
CA GLN A 181 8.36 28.53 19.61
C GLN A 181 7.71 28.33 18.24
N ALA A 182 7.87 27.15 17.67
CA ALA A 182 7.24 26.80 16.39
C ALA A 182 6.90 25.30 16.35
N LYS A 183 6.06 24.93 15.37
CA LYS A 183 5.84 23.52 15.04
C LYS A 183 7.08 22.93 14.39
N GLY A 184 7.43 21.71 14.81
CA GLY A 184 8.57 20.98 14.27
C GLY A 184 8.50 19.51 14.61
N TYR A 185 9.47 18.77 14.10
CA TYR A 185 9.63 17.35 14.38
C TYR A 185 10.97 17.13 15.09
N ALA A 186 10.95 16.36 16.17
CA ALA A 186 12.16 15.97 16.86
C ALA A 186 12.84 14.82 16.12
N ARG A 187 14.17 14.88 15.99
CA ARG A 187 14.97 13.84 15.32
C ARG A 187 14.72 12.46 15.91
N THR A 188 14.53 12.41 17.24
CA THR A 188 14.26 11.17 17.98
C THR A 188 12.98 10.46 17.55
N GLN A 189 11.99 11.16 16.99
CA GLN A 189 10.76 10.55 16.48
C GLN A 189 11.01 9.70 15.24
N PHE A 190 12.06 10.00 14.47
CA PHE A 190 12.35 9.30 13.21
C PHE A 190 13.33 8.13 13.38
N LEU A 191 14.03 8.00 14.51
CA LEU A 191 15.11 7.03 14.67
C LEU A 191 14.66 5.59 14.40
N ASP A 192 13.52 5.17 14.96
CA ASP A 192 12.97 3.83 14.75
C ASP A 192 12.53 3.63 13.30
N ALA A 193 11.83 4.62 12.72
CA ALA A 193 11.38 4.56 11.33
C ALA A 193 12.55 4.51 10.34
N TRP A 194 13.59 5.31 10.53
CA TRP A 194 14.79 5.28 9.69
C TRP A 194 15.55 3.96 9.80
N ALA A 195 15.65 3.38 11.00
CA ALA A 195 16.30 2.10 11.20
C ALA A 195 15.57 0.95 10.47
N ARG A 196 14.24 1.02 10.37
CA ARG A 196 13.40 -0.02 9.74
C ARG A 196 13.26 0.14 8.24
N TYR A 197 13.07 1.37 7.77
CA TYR A 197 12.61 1.65 6.41
C TYR A 197 13.64 2.37 5.53
N CYS A 198 14.75 2.83 6.12
CA CYS A 198 15.83 3.48 5.39
C CYS A 198 17.19 2.81 5.70
N PRO A 199 17.37 1.50 5.49
CA PRO A 199 18.67 0.88 5.72
C PRO A 199 19.74 1.57 4.86
N ALA A 200 20.96 1.70 5.39
CA ALA A 200 22.07 2.14 4.56
C ALA A 200 22.21 1.15 3.39
N PRO A 201 22.54 1.61 2.16
CA PRO A 201 22.86 0.68 1.09
C PRO A 201 24.00 -0.22 1.58
N ASP A 202 23.79 -1.54 1.53
CA ASP A 202 24.84 -2.50 1.84
C ASP A 202 26.08 -2.14 1.01
N PRO A 203 27.30 -2.14 1.60
CA PRO A 203 28.50 -2.10 0.81
C PRO A 203 28.49 -3.35 -0.07
N SER A 204 28.23 -3.15 -1.36
CA SER A 204 28.19 -4.20 -2.38
C SER A 204 29.33 -5.20 -2.17
N PRO A 205 29.10 -6.52 -2.22
CA PRO A 205 30.16 -7.50 -2.01
C PRO A 205 31.22 -7.29 -3.10
N ALA A 206 32.42 -6.92 -2.66
CA ALA A 206 33.60 -6.84 -3.52
C ALA A 206 33.73 -8.16 -4.29
N GLN A 207 33.76 -8.07 -5.63
CA GLN A 207 33.99 -9.22 -6.49
C GLN A 207 35.30 -9.91 -6.12
N PRO A 208 35.34 -11.25 -6.02
CA PRO A 208 36.57 -11.98 -5.81
C PRO A 208 37.51 -11.76 -7.01
N VAL A 209 38.72 -11.31 -6.74
CA VAL A 209 39.80 -11.22 -7.71
C VAL A 209 40.21 -12.65 -8.09
N GLU A 210 40.02 -13.05 -9.34
CA GLU A 210 40.53 -14.33 -9.84
C GLU A 210 42.08 -14.28 -9.88
N PRO A 211 42.77 -15.31 -9.36
CA PRO A 211 44.20 -15.41 -9.48
C PRO A 211 44.58 -15.83 -10.91
N THR A 212 45.41 -15.02 -11.55
CA THR A 212 46.02 -15.30 -12.85
C THR A 212 46.95 -16.52 -12.75
N ALA A 213 46.77 -17.47 -13.68
CA ALA A 213 47.74 -18.53 -13.96
C ALA A 213 48.60 -18.16 -15.17
#